data_AF-A0A9E1YVN7-F1
#
_entry.id   AF-A0A9E1YVN7-F1
#
_cell.length_a   1.000
_cell.length_b   1.000
_cell.length_c   1.000
_cell.angle_alpha   90.00
_cell.angle_beta   90.00
_cell.angle_gamma   90.00
#
_symmetry.space_group_name_H-M   'P 1'
#
loop_
_entity.id
_entity.type
_entity.pdbx_description
1 polymer ?
#
loop_
_entity_poly.entity_id
_entity_poly.type
_entity_poly.pdbx_seq_one_letter_code
_entity_poly.pdbx_strand_id
1 'polypeptide(L)'
;RSTALTLCQGGEFAFVILHLGVGSLLISSQTVDLLIVVVTVSMAATPLLFKLHDWLTGRLTKNVEPEYEREISEENQVIIAGFGRVGQVVGRILQARRIGFTALEKSADQVDFVRRFGNKVYYGDASRLELLRAAKADHAVVLVLAVGNVEASLEIARLVRKHFPGLEIHARARNRQHAYALMDLGVEHIMRETFFSSLEIGKEVLVDLGLSERESAETVESFRDHDVHRLFNQREMAGDLNRMAEDHRQWVKELEEMFDEDQKVVEAEQVRPRSD
;
A
#
# COMPACT_ATOMS: atom_id res chain seq x y z
N ARG A 1 16.38 9.76 4.13
CA ARG A 1 16.86 9.38 5.48
C ARG A 1 17.21 10.66 6.24
N SER A 2 16.29 11.23 7.02
CA SER A 2 16.46 12.49 7.77
C SER A 2 16.68 12.29 9.28
N THR A 3 16.64 11.03 9.75
CA THR A 3 16.60 10.68 11.18
C THR A 3 17.86 11.09 11.96
N ALA A 4 19.00 11.27 11.29
CA ALA A 4 20.23 11.75 11.91
C ALA A 4 20.21 13.27 12.20
N LEU A 5 19.53 14.08 11.38
CA LEU A 5 19.42 15.53 11.61
C LEU A 5 18.45 15.87 12.74
N THR A 6 17.40 15.07 12.96
CA THR A 6 16.44 15.25 14.06
C THR A 6 17.06 15.01 15.44
N LEU A 7 18.18 14.30 15.54
CA LEU A 7 18.88 14.06 16.81
C LEU A 7 19.57 15.30 17.37
N CYS A 8 19.82 16.33 16.53
CA CYS A 8 20.55 17.53 16.89
C CYS A 8 19.67 18.59 17.60
N GLN A 9 18.34 18.41 17.58
CA GLN A 9 17.42 19.32 18.24
C GLN A 9 17.37 19.02 19.74
N GLY A 10 18.12 19.79 20.53
CA GLY A 10 17.82 19.93 21.96
C GLY A 10 16.38 20.43 22.11
N GLY A 11 15.53 19.68 22.82
CA GLY A 11 14.16 20.09 23.06
C GLY A 11 14.09 21.28 24.01
N GLU A 12 13.05 22.10 23.90
CA GLU A 12 12.78 23.24 24.81
C GLU A 12 12.75 22.84 26.30
N PHE A 13 12.52 21.55 26.55
CA PHE A 13 12.58 20.93 27.87
C PHE A 13 13.96 21.01 28.54
N ALA A 14 15.05 21.17 27.77
CA ALA A 14 16.39 21.35 28.29
C ALA A 14 16.52 22.64 29.13
N PHE A 15 15.84 23.72 28.73
CA PHE A 15 15.83 24.98 29.49
C PHE A 15 15.13 24.81 30.84
N VAL A 16 14.06 24.02 30.90
CA VAL A 16 13.32 23.74 32.14
C VAL A 16 14.21 22.95 33.12
N ILE A 17 14.90 21.91 32.66
CA ILE A 17 15.81 21.09 33.48
C ILE A 17 16.99 21.92 34.01
N LEU A 18 17.59 22.75 33.15
CA LEU A 18 18.71 23.61 33.55
C LEU A 18 18.28 24.64 34.60
N HIS A 19 17.08 25.22 34.49
CA HIS A 19 16.54 26.16 35.47
C HIS A 19 16.23 25.50 36.83
N LEU A 20 15.71 24.26 36.82
CA LEU A 20 15.51 23.45 38.02
C LEU A 20 16.83 23.08 38.72
N GLY A 21 17.90 22.86 37.95
CA GLY A 21 19.24 22.58 38.45
C GLY A 21 19.87 23.74 39.24
N VAL A 22 19.64 24.99 38.80
CA VAL A 22 20.05 26.21 39.55
C VAL A 22 19.24 26.35 40.83
N GLY A 23 17.92 26.15 40.77
CA GLY A 23 17.03 26.24 41.92
C GLY A 23 17.35 25.23 43.03
N SER A 24 18.01 24.13 42.68
CA SER A 24 18.43 23.06 43.60
C SER A 24 19.87 23.20 44.12
N LEU A 25 20.60 24.28 43.77
CA LEU A 25 22.02 24.51 44.09
C LEU A 25 23.00 23.41 43.60
N LEU A 26 22.56 22.54 42.69
CA LEU A 26 23.36 21.42 42.20
C LEU A 26 24.41 21.85 41.15
N ILE A 27 24.18 22.99 40.49
CA ILE A 27 25.00 23.50 39.39
C ILE A 27 25.18 25.01 39.58
N SER A 28 26.40 25.52 39.36
CA SER A 28 26.68 26.95 39.42
C SER A 28 25.96 27.71 38.30
N SER A 29 25.53 28.95 38.59
CA SER A 29 24.87 29.82 37.60
C SER A 29 25.70 30.01 36.33
N GLN A 30 27.02 30.13 36.46
CA GLN A 30 27.96 30.25 35.35
C GLN A 30 27.94 29.03 34.40
N THR A 31 27.77 27.82 34.95
CA THR A 31 27.70 26.59 34.14
C THR A 31 26.36 26.51 33.40
N VAL A 32 25.28 26.96 34.03
CA VAL A 32 23.95 26.98 33.40
C VAL A 32 23.86 28.01 32.30
N ASP A 33 24.42 29.21 32.49
CA ASP A 33 24.49 30.23 31.44
C ASP A 33 25.22 29.70 30.20
N LEU A 34 26.34 28.98 30.40
CA LEU A 34 27.07 28.34 29.31
C LEU A 34 26.22 27.27 28.59
N LEU A 35 25.53 26.42 29.35
CA LEU A 35 24.69 25.35 28.78
C LEU A 35 23.47 25.91 28.02
N ILE A 36 22.87 26.99 28.51
CA ILE A 36 21.79 27.71 27.81
C ILE A 36 22.27 28.22 26.46
N VAL A 37 23.48 28.81 26.40
CA VAL A 37 24.08 29.26 25.15
C VAL A 37 24.32 28.10 24.19
N VAL A 38 24.87 26.98 24.67
CA VAL A 38 25.10 25.78 23.84
C VAL A 38 23.80 25.22 23.25
N VAL A 39 22.75 25.09 24.06
CA VAL A 39 21.43 24.60 23.59
C VAL A 39 20.82 25.57 22.58
N THR A 40 20.89 26.88 22.85
CA THR A 40 20.37 27.92 21.95
C THR A 40 21.08 27.90 20.60
N VAL A 41 22.41 27.79 20.59
CA VAL A 41 23.20 27.68 19.36
C VAL A 41 22.87 26.39 18.60
N SER A 42 22.68 25.26 19.29
CA SER A 42 22.28 24.00 18.68
C SER A 42 20.90 24.10 18.00
N MET A 43 19.93 24.73 18.66
CA MET A 43 18.58 24.95 18.10
C MET A 43 18.60 25.92 16.91
N ALA A 44 19.46 26.95 16.94
CA ALA A 44 19.62 27.89 15.83
C ALA A 44 20.36 27.27 14.63
N ALA A 45 21.33 26.40 14.88
CA ALA A 45 22.10 25.70 13.84
C ALA A 45 21.26 24.63 13.12
N THR A 46 20.31 23.99 13.82
CA THR A 46 19.47 22.92 13.27
C THR A 46 18.73 23.31 11.98
N PRO A 47 17.92 24.39 11.91
CA PRO A 47 17.23 24.79 10.68
C PRO A 47 18.18 25.21 9.54
N LEU A 48 19.37 25.73 9.88
CA LEU A 48 20.41 26.05 8.89
C LEU A 48 21.01 24.77 8.28
N LEU A 49 21.26 23.75 9.11
CA LEU A 49 21.71 22.44 8.65
C LEU A 49 20.66 21.72 7.80
N PHE A 50 19.38 21.84 8.14
CA PHE A 50 18.29 21.34 7.28
C PHE A 50 18.28 22.06 5.92
N LYS A 51 18.33 23.39 5.89
CA LYS A 51 18.42 24.15 4.63
C LYS A 51 19.67 23.80 3.81
N LEU A 52 20.81 23.59 4.47
CA LEU A 52 22.05 23.20 3.82
C LEU A 52 21.98 21.77 3.28
N HIS A 53 21.37 20.84 4.02
CA HIS A 53 21.10 19.49 3.57
C HIS A 53 20.17 19.49 2.35
N ASP A 54 19.08 20.28 2.39
CA ASP A 54 18.15 20.44 1.27
C ASP A 54 18.83 21.09 0.05
N TRP A 55 19.75 22.04 0.26
CA TRP A 55 20.52 22.67 -0.81
C TRP A 55 21.57 21.73 -1.43
N LEU A 56 22.29 20.95 -0.61
CA LEU A 56 23.27 19.95 -1.05
C LEU A 56 22.58 18.77 -1.76
N THR A 57 21.48 18.28 -1.20
CA THR A 57 20.68 17.21 -1.83
C THR A 57 19.98 17.73 -3.08
N GLY A 58 19.46 18.96 -3.08
CA GLY A 58 18.88 19.62 -4.26
C GLY A 58 19.85 19.84 -5.42
N ARG A 59 21.17 19.77 -5.18
CA ARG A 59 22.22 19.77 -6.23
C ARG A 59 22.65 18.35 -6.67
N LEU A 60 22.43 17.33 -5.85
CA LEU A 60 22.75 15.92 -6.14
C LEU A 60 21.56 15.17 -6.74
N THR A 61 20.33 15.54 -6.35
CA THR A 61 19.13 15.27 -7.14
C THR A 61 19.19 16.24 -8.30
N LYS A 62 19.65 15.75 -9.45
CA LYS A 62 19.37 16.40 -10.73
C LYS A 62 17.87 16.69 -10.70
N ASN A 63 17.49 17.96 -10.60
CA ASN A 63 16.19 18.41 -11.08
C ASN A 63 16.20 18.08 -12.57
N VAL A 64 15.91 16.82 -12.89
CA VAL A 64 15.18 16.51 -14.10
C VAL A 64 13.92 17.29 -13.86
N GLU A 65 13.81 18.48 -14.47
CA GLU A 65 12.49 19.04 -14.75
C GLU A 65 11.66 17.84 -15.20
N PRO A 66 10.64 17.43 -14.42
CA PRO A 66 9.84 16.32 -14.84
C PRO A 66 9.35 16.73 -16.22
N GLU A 67 9.71 15.91 -17.21
CA GLU A 67 9.40 16.09 -18.61
C GLU A 67 7.86 15.96 -18.72
N TYR A 68 7.16 17.00 -18.23
CA TYR A 68 5.72 17.07 -17.96
C TYR A 68 4.93 17.23 -19.26
N GLU A 69 5.63 17.38 -20.39
CA GLU A 69 5.07 17.81 -21.66
C GLU A 69 5.49 16.91 -22.82
N ARG A 70 5.74 15.61 -22.58
CA ARG A 70 5.47 14.68 -23.66
C ARG A 70 3.98 14.40 -23.63
N GLU A 71 3.27 14.95 -24.60
CA GLU A 71 1.94 14.45 -24.96
C GLU A 71 2.00 12.93 -24.94
N ILE A 72 1.10 12.32 -24.15
CA ILE A 72 0.89 10.88 -24.20
C ILE A 72 0.20 10.66 -25.55
N SER A 73 1.02 10.43 -26.57
CA SER A 73 0.59 10.26 -27.96
C SER A 73 -0.11 8.93 -28.20
N GLU A 74 0.00 8.01 -27.24
CA GLU A 74 -0.51 6.65 -27.34
C GLU A 74 -1.86 6.51 -26.65
N GLU A 75 -2.86 6.12 -27.42
CA GLU A 75 -4.16 5.72 -26.92
C GLU A 75 -4.12 4.24 -26.54
N ASN A 76 -3.67 3.96 -25.32
CA ASN A 76 -3.67 2.62 -24.77
C ASN A 76 -5.01 2.30 -24.10
N GLN A 77 -5.48 1.06 -24.24
CA GLN A 77 -6.70 0.59 -23.60
C GLN A 77 -6.56 0.40 -22.08
N VAL A 78 -5.33 0.35 -21.56
CA VAL A 78 -5.04 0.11 -20.14
C VAL A 78 -4.22 1.26 -19.57
N ILE A 79 -4.67 1.78 -18.43
CA ILE A 79 -3.91 2.74 -17.61
C ILE A 79 -3.51 2.05 -16.31
N ILE A 80 -2.27 2.23 -15.87
CA ILE A 80 -1.79 1.74 -14.58
C ILE A 80 -1.44 2.96 -13.71
N ALA A 81 -2.24 3.21 -12.68
CA ALA A 81 -1.98 4.23 -11.66
C ALA A 81 -1.14 3.64 -10.53
N GLY A 82 0.13 4.01 -10.46
CA GLY A 82 1.15 3.46 -9.55
C GLY A 82 1.93 2.32 -10.21
N PHE A 83 3.21 2.54 -10.48
CA PHE A 83 4.11 1.60 -11.14
C PHE A 83 5.19 1.03 -10.21
N GLY A 84 4.80 0.77 -8.96
CA GLY A 84 5.60 0.01 -7.99
C GLY A 84 5.48 -1.51 -8.19
N ARG A 85 5.73 -2.29 -7.14
CA ARG A 85 5.75 -3.77 -7.17
C ARG A 85 4.53 -4.40 -7.86
N VAL A 86 3.32 -3.98 -7.49
CA VAL A 86 2.07 -4.52 -8.07
C VAL A 86 1.91 -4.07 -9.53
N GLY A 87 2.02 -2.77 -9.81
CA GLY A 87 1.88 -2.22 -11.16
C GLY A 87 2.91 -2.80 -12.15
N GLN A 88 4.14 -3.06 -11.70
CA GLN A 88 5.19 -3.70 -12.52
C GLN A 88 4.85 -5.14 -12.90
N VAL A 89 4.28 -5.94 -11.97
CA VAL A 89 3.85 -7.31 -12.29
C VAL A 89 2.73 -7.28 -13.34
N VAL A 90 1.73 -6.43 -13.16
CA VAL A 90 0.64 -6.26 -14.14
C VAL A 90 1.18 -5.79 -15.49
N GLY A 91 2.04 -4.78 -15.51
CA GLY A 91 2.67 -4.28 -16.74
C GLY A 91 3.48 -5.34 -17.48
N ARG A 92 4.22 -6.20 -16.76
CA ARG A 92 4.97 -7.32 -17.37
C ARG A 92 4.04 -8.36 -18.01
N ILE A 93 2.89 -8.65 -17.38
CA ILE A 93 1.88 -9.57 -17.95
C ILE A 93 1.32 -8.98 -19.25
N LEU A 94 0.97 -7.69 -19.26
CA LEU A 94 0.45 -7.02 -20.46
C LEU A 94 1.50 -7.00 -21.58
N GLN A 95 2.76 -6.73 -21.25
CA GLN A 95 3.88 -6.78 -22.21
C GLN A 95 4.10 -8.16 -22.80
N ALA A 96 4.04 -9.22 -21.99
CA ALA A 96 4.16 -10.59 -22.47
C ALA A 96 3.07 -10.92 -23.51
N ARG A 97 1.91 -10.26 -23.42
CA ARG A 97 0.78 -10.38 -24.36
C ARG A 97 0.77 -9.30 -25.44
N ARG A 98 1.78 -8.42 -25.49
CA ARG A 98 1.89 -7.28 -26.41
C ARG A 98 0.69 -6.32 -26.33
N ILE A 99 0.12 -6.17 -25.14
CA ILE A 99 -0.95 -5.21 -24.85
C ILE A 99 -0.29 -3.92 -24.38
N GLY A 100 -0.56 -2.82 -25.08
CA GLY A 100 -0.08 -1.48 -24.71
C GLY A 100 -0.76 -0.96 -23.45
N PHE A 101 0.00 -0.26 -22.60
CA PHE A 101 -0.53 0.41 -21.42
C PHE A 101 0.20 1.73 -21.15
N THR A 102 -0.49 2.64 -20.49
CA THR A 102 0.06 3.91 -20.00
C THR A 102 0.24 3.82 -18.49
N ALA A 103 1.47 3.90 -17.99
CA ALA A 103 1.74 3.86 -16.55
C ALA A 103 2.03 5.26 -15.99
N LEU A 104 1.39 5.59 -14.86
CA LEU A 104 1.55 6.83 -14.12
C LEU A 104 2.23 6.53 -12.78
N GLU A 105 3.36 7.17 -12.49
CA GLU A 105 4.10 6.97 -11.23
C GLU A 105 4.57 8.30 -10.63
N LYS A 106 4.37 8.47 -9.32
CA LYS A 106 4.70 9.71 -8.60
C LYS A 106 6.18 9.77 -8.17
N SER A 107 6.88 8.63 -8.12
CA SER A 107 8.29 8.54 -7.79
C SER A 107 9.17 8.66 -9.04
N ALA A 108 9.90 9.77 -9.16
CA ALA A 108 10.84 10.00 -10.27
C ALA A 108 11.91 8.90 -10.34
N ASP A 109 12.43 8.48 -9.18
CA ASP A 109 13.42 7.40 -9.07
C ASP A 109 12.89 6.08 -9.69
N GLN A 110 11.61 5.76 -9.46
CA GLN A 110 11.01 4.56 -10.04
C GLN A 110 10.77 4.69 -11.54
N VAL A 111 10.37 5.88 -12.01
CA VAL A 111 10.22 6.15 -13.45
C VAL A 111 11.55 5.96 -14.18
N ASP A 112 12.63 6.55 -13.67
CA ASP A 112 13.96 6.45 -14.27
C ASP A 112 14.51 5.03 -14.26
N PHE A 113 14.29 4.29 -13.17
CA PHE A 113 14.68 2.89 -13.08
C PHE A 113 13.95 2.05 -14.13
N VAL A 114 12.64 2.23 -14.25
CA VAL A 114 11.78 1.42 -15.12
C VAL A 114 11.95 1.76 -16.60
N ARG A 115 12.17 3.04 -16.95
CA ARG A 115 12.42 3.47 -18.34
C ARG A 115 13.66 2.80 -18.94
N ARG A 116 14.67 2.46 -18.13
CA ARG A 116 15.87 1.72 -18.58
C ARG A 116 15.56 0.32 -19.11
N PHE A 117 14.41 -0.24 -18.76
CA PHE A 117 13.95 -1.55 -19.23
C PHE A 117 12.99 -1.45 -20.43
N GLY A 118 12.88 -0.28 -21.06
CA GLY A 118 12.10 -0.08 -22.30
C GLY A 118 10.62 0.23 -22.09
N ASN A 119 10.19 0.46 -20.84
CA ASN A 119 8.79 0.69 -20.49
C ASN A 119 8.45 2.19 -20.57
N LYS A 120 7.30 2.50 -21.18
CA LYS A 120 6.77 3.88 -21.25
C LYS A 120 6.01 4.19 -19.96
N VAL A 121 6.75 4.74 -18.99
CA VAL A 121 6.20 5.22 -17.71
C VAL A 121 6.30 6.75 -17.68
N TYR A 122 5.20 7.38 -17.26
CA TYR A 122 5.07 8.81 -17.14
C TYR A 122 5.12 9.20 -15.67
N TYR A 123 5.89 10.24 -15.37
CA TYR A 123 5.94 10.82 -14.06
C TYR A 123 4.70 11.67 -13.82
N GLY A 124 3.96 11.42 -12.74
CA GLY A 124 2.85 12.26 -12.36
C GLY A 124 1.94 11.67 -11.29
N ASP A 125 1.19 12.56 -10.64
CA ASP A 125 0.21 12.18 -9.63
C ASP A 125 -1.12 11.82 -10.28
N ALA A 126 -1.49 10.53 -10.24
CA ALA A 126 -2.73 10.03 -10.82
C ALA A 126 -3.99 10.60 -10.14
N SER A 127 -3.88 11.24 -8.98
CA SER A 127 -4.99 11.99 -8.38
C SER A 127 -5.29 13.33 -9.07
N ARG A 128 -4.52 13.71 -10.10
CA ARG A 128 -4.80 14.90 -10.91
C ARG A 128 -5.64 14.53 -12.13
N LEU A 129 -6.84 15.10 -12.22
CA LEU A 129 -7.75 14.89 -13.36
C LEU A 129 -7.08 15.19 -14.71
N GLU A 130 -6.31 16.27 -14.79
CA GLU A 130 -5.60 16.66 -16.02
C GLU A 130 -4.58 15.60 -16.45
N LEU A 131 -3.94 14.90 -15.50
CA LEU A 131 -3.02 13.81 -15.82
C LEU A 131 -3.77 12.58 -16.35
N LEU A 132 -4.92 12.24 -15.76
CA LEU A 132 -5.77 11.14 -16.26
C LEU A 132 -6.28 11.44 -17.67
N ARG A 133 -6.69 12.68 -17.95
CA ARG A 133 -7.07 13.13 -19.30
C ARG A 133 -5.89 13.08 -20.28
N ALA A 134 -4.72 13.56 -19.86
CA ALA A 134 -3.50 13.44 -20.66
C ALA A 134 -3.21 11.98 -20.98
N ALA A 135 -3.42 11.07 -20.02
CA ALA A 135 -3.29 9.62 -20.19
C ALA A 135 -4.41 8.95 -21.00
N LYS A 136 -5.32 9.74 -21.59
CA LYS A 136 -6.44 9.29 -22.42
C LYS A 136 -7.41 8.39 -21.67
N ALA A 137 -7.67 8.68 -20.40
CA ALA A 137 -8.63 7.93 -19.57
C ALA A 137 -10.05 7.86 -20.17
N ASP A 138 -10.45 8.85 -20.98
CA ASP A 138 -11.72 8.83 -21.73
C ASP A 138 -11.82 7.70 -22.77
N HIS A 139 -10.68 7.20 -23.27
CA HIS A 139 -10.60 6.14 -24.28
C HIS A 139 -10.09 4.81 -23.73
N ALA A 140 -9.58 4.81 -22.50
CA ALA A 140 -9.15 3.60 -21.82
C ALA A 140 -10.37 2.72 -21.46
N VAL A 141 -10.14 1.40 -21.47
CA VAL A 141 -11.15 0.40 -21.06
C VAL A 141 -10.95 0.06 -19.59
N VAL A 142 -9.69 -0.06 -19.16
CA VAL A 142 -9.33 -0.51 -17.82
C VAL A 142 -8.34 0.44 -17.15
N LEU A 143 -8.62 0.80 -15.90
CA LEU A 143 -7.68 1.40 -14.97
C LEU A 143 -7.27 0.39 -13.90
N VAL A 144 -5.98 0.06 -13.88
CA VAL A 144 -5.35 -0.67 -12.79
C VAL A 144 -4.91 0.32 -11.73
N LEU A 145 -5.63 0.36 -10.61
CA LEU A 145 -5.31 1.20 -9.46
C LEU A 145 -4.36 0.46 -8.52
N ALA A 146 -3.06 0.66 -8.70
CA ALA A 146 -1.98 -0.04 -7.99
C ALA A 146 -1.23 0.85 -6.96
N VAL A 147 -1.76 2.03 -6.65
CA VAL A 147 -1.20 2.98 -5.67
C VAL A 147 -1.21 2.36 -4.26
N GLY A 148 -0.08 2.47 -3.55
CA GLY A 148 0.08 1.88 -2.22
C GLY A 148 -0.47 2.73 -1.07
N ASN A 149 -0.56 4.05 -1.25
CA ASN A 149 -1.19 4.94 -0.28
C ASN A 149 -2.71 4.84 -0.39
N VAL A 150 -3.39 4.60 0.74
CA VAL A 150 -4.83 4.32 0.80
C VAL A 150 -5.64 5.56 0.42
N GLU A 151 -5.26 6.72 0.94
CA GLU A 151 -5.98 7.97 0.72
C GLU A 151 -5.95 8.39 -0.75
N ALA A 152 -4.77 8.33 -1.37
CA ALA A 152 -4.56 8.61 -2.79
C ALA A 152 -5.30 7.59 -3.68
N SER A 153 -5.29 6.30 -3.30
CA SER A 153 -6.06 5.26 -4.00
C SER A 153 -7.55 5.62 -4.04
N LEU A 154 -8.14 5.94 -2.88
CA LEU A 154 -9.55 6.33 -2.79
C LEU A 154 -9.84 7.65 -3.53
N GLU A 155 -8.93 8.61 -3.51
CA GLU A 155 -9.06 9.86 -4.26
C GLU A 155 -9.12 9.62 -5.77
N ILE A 156 -8.21 8.80 -6.31
CA ILE A 156 -8.20 8.42 -7.72
C ILE A 156 -9.49 7.69 -8.08
N ALA A 157 -9.92 6.71 -7.27
CA ALA A 157 -11.16 5.98 -7.51
C ALA A 157 -12.38 6.92 -7.57
N ARG A 158 -12.49 7.90 -6.66
CA ARG A 158 -13.56 8.92 -6.69
C ARG A 158 -13.53 9.76 -7.96
N LEU A 159 -12.34 10.23 -8.35
CA LEU A 159 -12.18 11.04 -9.56
C LEU A 159 -12.57 10.27 -10.80
N VAL A 160 -12.13 9.01 -10.90
CA VAL A 160 -12.42 8.17 -12.06
C VAL A 160 -13.90 7.85 -12.15
N ARG A 161 -14.54 7.48 -11.03
CA ARG A 161 -15.98 7.23 -11.01
C ARG A 161 -16.80 8.47 -11.36
N LYS A 162 -16.33 9.66 -11.00
CA LYS A 162 -17.01 10.93 -11.31
C LYS A 162 -16.85 11.36 -12.77
N HIS A 163 -15.65 11.21 -13.33
CA HIS A 163 -15.29 11.82 -14.63
C HIS A 163 -15.22 10.82 -15.78
N PHE A 164 -14.95 9.54 -15.50
CA PHE A 164 -14.81 8.48 -16.49
C PHE A 164 -15.67 7.27 -16.09
N PRO A 165 -17.01 7.39 -16.06
CA PRO A 165 -17.89 6.34 -15.56
C PRO A 165 -17.82 5.03 -16.36
N GLY A 166 -17.39 5.08 -17.63
CA GLY A 166 -17.16 3.90 -18.47
C GLY A 166 -15.82 3.21 -18.27
N LEU A 167 -14.92 3.78 -17.45
CA LEU A 167 -13.60 3.22 -17.18
C LEU A 167 -13.70 2.19 -16.04
N GLU A 168 -13.40 0.93 -16.35
CA GLU A 168 -13.44 -0.16 -15.38
C GLU A 168 -12.23 -0.09 -14.44
N ILE A 169 -12.43 -0.27 -13.13
CA ILE A 169 -11.37 -0.12 -12.14
C ILE A 169 -11.03 -1.49 -11.53
N HIS A 170 -9.78 -1.92 -11.71
CA HIS A 170 -9.19 -3.03 -10.97
C HIS A 170 -8.27 -2.47 -9.89
N ALA A 171 -8.71 -2.52 -8.63
CA ALA A 171 -8.05 -1.86 -7.52
C ALA A 171 -7.28 -2.82 -6.61
N ARG A 172 -6.05 -2.42 -6.28
CA ARG A 172 -5.30 -2.95 -5.15
C ARG A 172 -5.89 -2.36 -3.85
N ALA A 173 -6.35 -3.24 -2.96
CA ALA A 173 -6.65 -2.88 -1.58
C ALA A 173 -5.47 -3.25 -0.67
N ARG A 174 -5.22 -2.42 0.34
CA ARG A 174 -4.16 -2.68 1.32
C ARG A 174 -4.59 -3.75 2.32
N ASN A 175 -5.86 -3.72 2.70
CA ASN A 175 -6.48 -4.58 3.70
C ASN A 175 -8.01 -4.59 3.49
N ARG A 176 -8.77 -5.29 4.35
CA ARG A 176 -10.23 -5.36 4.27
C ARG A 176 -10.90 -3.98 4.39
N GLN A 177 -10.43 -3.12 5.29
CA GLN A 177 -10.99 -1.76 5.46
C GLN A 177 -10.86 -0.92 4.18
N HIS A 178 -9.70 -0.96 3.52
CA HIS A 178 -9.50 -0.28 2.24
C HIS A 178 -10.39 -0.91 1.15
N ALA A 179 -10.58 -2.24 1.16
CA ALA A 179 -11.50 -2.90 0.22
C ALA A 179 -12.94 -2.39 0.39
N TYR A 180 -13.48 -2.32 1.62
CA TYR A 180 -14.81 -1.77 1.86
C TYR A 180 -14.94 -0.32 1.38
N ALA A 181 -13.95 0.51 1.68
CA ALA A 181 -13.96 1.90 1.23
C ALA A 181 -13.94 2.02 -0.31
N LEU A 182 -13.28 1.10 -1.03
CA LEU A 182 -13.32 1.05 -2.50
C LEU A 182 -14.69 0.55 -3.02
N MET A 183 -15.30 -0.43 -2.35
CA MET A 183 -16.64 -0.93 -2.67
C MET A 183 -17.70 0.18 -2.53
N ASP A 184 -17.57 1.03 -1.52
CA ASP A 184 -18.46 2.18 -1.31
C ASP A 184 -18.37 3.23 -2.41
N LEU A 185 -17.25 3.26 -3.13
CA LEU A 185 -17.06 4.07 -4.33
C LEU A 185 -17.55 3.35 -5.61
N GLY A 186 -18.15 2.16 -5.48
CA GLY A 186 -18.62 1.36 -6.61
C GLY A 186 -17.49 0.67 -7.38
N VAL A 187 -16.34 0.41 -6.75
CA VAL A 187 -15.29 -0.43 -7.35
C VAL A 187 -15.64 -1.90 -7.13
N GLU A 188 -15.77 -2.66 -8.21
CA GLU A 188 -16.21 -4.07 -8.15
C GLU A 188 -15.01 -5.03 -8.11
N HIS A 189 -13.96 -4.75 -8.87
CA HIS A 189 -12.78 -5.60 -8.97
C HIS A 189 -11.70 -5.15 -7.97
N ILE A 190 -11.68 -5.79 -6.80
CA ILE A 190 -10.76 -5.44 -5.70
C ILE A 190 -9.90 -6.63 -5.31
N MET A 191 -8.59 -6.42 -5.26
CA MET A 191 -7.59 -7.41 -4.85
C MET A 191 -6.82 -6.92 -3.64
N ARG A 192 -6.92 -7.62 -2.50
CA ARG A 192 -6.11 -7.32 -1.31
C ARG A 192 -4.66 -7.75 -1.54
N GLU A 193 -3.72 -6.84 -1.31
CA GLU A 193 -2.35 -6.94 -1.81
C GLU A 193 -1.55 -8.15 -1.31
N THR A 194 -1.78 -8.60 -0.07
CA THR A 194 -1.05 -9.75 0.50
C THR A 194 -1.85 -11.04 0.48
N PHE A 195 -3.16 -10.99 0.21
CA PHE A 195 -4.08 -12.11 0.46
C PHE A 195 -3.69 -13.37 -0.31
N PHE A 196 -3.52 -13.26 -1.63
CA PHE A 196 -3.17 -14.40 -2.47
C PHE A 196 -1.77 -14.97 -2.16
N SER A 197 -0.79 -14.13 -1.84
CA SER A 197 0.52 -14.62 -1.40
C SER A 197 0.45 -15.35 -0.07
N SER A 198 -0.40 -14.88 0.87
CA SER A 198 -0.64 -15.57 2.14
C SER A 198 -1.34 -16.92 1.96
N LEU A 199 -2.25 -17.05 0.99
CA LEU A 199 -2.88 -18.33 0.65
C LEU A 199 -1.85 -19.35 0.14
N GLU A 200 -0.95 -18.94 -0.76
CA GLU A 200 0.12 -19.81 -1.26
C GLU A 200 1.10 -20.24 -0.14
N ILE A 201 1.51 -19.30 0.73
CA ILE A 201 2.33 -19.64 1.91
C ILE A 201 1.59 -20.62 2.83
N GLY A 202 0.30 -20.40 3.08
CA GLY A 202 -0.52 -21.30 3.88
C GLY A 202 -0.57 -22.72 3.29
N LYS A 203 -0.72 -22.82 1.96
CA LYS A 203 -0.67 -24.11 1.24
C LYS A 203 0.67 -24.81 1.43
N GLU A 204 1.79 -24.11 1.26
CA GLU A 204 3.14 -24.67 1.45
C GLU A 204 3.34 -25.16 2.88
N VAL A 205 2.87 -24.41 3.89
CA VAL A 205 2.94 -24.82 5.29
C VAL A 205 2.15 -26.11 5.55
N LEU A 206 0.96 -26.27 4.97
CA LEU A 206 0.16 -27.50 5.13
C LEU A 206 0.88 -28.72 4.52
N VAL A 207 1.50 -28.54 3.36
CA VAL A 207 2.32 -29.58 2.72
C VAL A 207 3.51 -29.96 3.59
N ASP A 208 4.24 -28.98 4.13
CA ASP A 208 5.39 -29.22 5.01
C ASP A 208 5.00 -29.90 6.33
N LEU A 209 3.74 -29.73 6.79
CA LEU A 209 3.18 -30.41 7.96
C LEU A 209 2.66 -31.83 7.65
N GLY A 210 2.74 -32.28 6.39
CA GLY A 210 2.47 -33.65 5.99
C GLY A 210 1.12 -33.90 5.32
N LEU A 211 0.35 -32.84 4.99
CA LEU A 211 -0.85 -32.99 4.15
C LEU A 211 -0.47 -33.20 2.68
N SER A 212 -1.34 -33.86 1.91
CA SER A 212 -1.11 -33.97 0.47
C SER A 212 -1.28 -32.62 -0.25
N GLU A 213 -0.66 -32.47 -1.42
CA GLU A 213 -0.82 -31.27 -2.25
C GLU A 213 -2.29 -31.00 -2.59
N ARG A 214 -3.06 -32.06 -2.86
CA ARG A 214 -4.49 -31.98 -3.17
C ARG A 214 -5.30 -31.46 -1.98
N GLU A 215 -5.14 -32.07 -0.81
CA GLU A 215 -5.85 -31.65 0.41
C GLU A 215 -5.50 -30.21 0.80
N SER A 216 -4.22 -29.84 0.67
CA SER A 216 -3.75 -28.48 0.96
C SER A 216 -4.35 -27.45 -0.01
N ALA A 217 -4.46 -27.80 -1.30
CA ALA A 217 -5.08 -26.94 -2.30
C ALA A 217 -6.59 -26.77 -2.06
N GLU A 218 -7.30 -27.85 -1.75
CA GLU A 218 -8.74 -27.83 -1.42
C GLU A 218 -9.02 -26.99 -0.17
N THR A 219 -8.19 -27.15 0.87
CA THR A 219 -8.27 -26.37 2.12
C THR A 219 -8.16 -24.86 1.84
N VAL A 220 -7.16 -24.46 1.06
CA VAL A 220 -6.89 -23.05 0.74
C VAL A 220 -7.93 -22.47 -0.22
N GLU A 221 -8.45 -23.26 -1.16
CA GLU A 221 -9.53 -22.85 -2.05
C GLU A 221 -10.85 -22.64 -1.28
N SER A 222 -11.23 -23.57 -0.41
CA SER A 222 -12.39 -23.43 0.48
C SER A 222 -12.29 -22.17 1.35
N PHE A 223 -11.12 -21.95 1.96
CA PHE A 223 -10.85 -20.74 2.75
C PHE A 223 -10.98 -19.46 1.90
N ARG A 224 -10.42 -19.45 0.69
CA ARG A 224 -10.46 -18.31 -0.23
C ARG A 224 -11.90 -17.95 -0.56
N ASP A 225 -12.71 -18.93 -0.95
CA ASP A 225 -14.07 -18.71 -1.43
C ASP A 225 -14.96 -18.16 -0.31
N HIS A 226 -14.82 -18.68 0.92
CA HIS A 226 -15.50 -18.13 2.09
C HIS A 226 -15.06 -16.72 2.46
N ASP A 227 -13.76 -16.44 2.47
CA ASP A 227 -13.26 -15.09 2.77
C ASP A 227 -13.77 -14.07 1.73
N VAL A 228 -13.75 -14.42 0.44
CA VAL A 228 -14.26 -13.57 -0.64
C VAL A 228 -15.77 -13.36 -0.51
N HIS A 229 -16.56 -14.43 -0.32
CA HIS A 229 -18.02 -14.33 -0.16
C HIS A 229 -18.38 -13.41 1.01
N ARG A 230 -17.67 -13.56 2.12
CA ARG A 230 -17.87 -12.74 3.32
C ARG A 230 -17.50 -11.27 3.10
N LEU A 231 -16.40 -11.00 2.41
CA LEU A 231 -15.99 -9.63 2.08
C LEU A 231 -17.09 -8.88 1.32
N PHE A 232 -17.80 -9.54 0.40
CA PHE A 232 -18.89 -8.89 -0.33
C PHE A 232 -20.20 -8.79 0.48
N ASN A 233 -20.51 -9.79 1.31
CA ASN A 233 -21.76 -9.80 2.08
C ASN A 233 -21.75 -8.88 3.31
N GLN A 234 -20.58 -8.60 3.89
CA GLN A 234 -20.46 -7.80 5.12
C GLN A 234 -20.26 -6.31 4.89
N ARG A 235 -20.47 -5.84 3.65
CA ARG A 235 -20.30 -4.44 3.27
C ARG A 235 -21.08 -3.48 4.17
N GLU A 236 -22.28 -3.84 4.61
CA GLU A 236 -23.13 -3.01 5.47
C GLU A 236 -22.61 -2.83 6.92
N MET A 237 -21.67 -3.67 7.36
CA MET A 237 -21.09 -3.63 8.72
C MET A 237 -19.77 -2.85 8.79
N ALA A 238 -19.30 -2.31 7.67
CA ALA A 238 -18.03 -1.59 7.55
C ALA A 238 -18.11 -0.20 8.22
N GLY A 239 -17.88 -0.14 9.53
CA GLY A 239 -17.77 1.14 10.26
C GLY A 239 -17.72 1.03 11.79
N ASP A 240 -18.11 -0.12 12.36
CA ASP A 240 -18.16 -0.34 13.80
C ASP A 240 -17.09 -1.36 14.23
N LEU A 241 -16.06 -0.89 14.94
CA LEU A 241 -14.95 -1.71 15.41
C LEU A 241 -15.38 -2.85 16.35
N ASN A 242 -16.42 -2.64 17.16
CA ASN A 242 -16.91 -3.68 18.07
C ASN A 242 -17.62 -4.78 17.29
N ARG A 243 -18.45 -4.39 16.31
CA ARG A 243 -19.09 -5.35 15.39
C ARG A 243 -18.05 -6.12 14.59
N MET A 244 -16.96 -5.49 14.13
CA MET A 244 -15.86 -6.18 13.44
C MET A 244 -15.16 -7.22 14.34
N ALA A 245 -15.01 -6.94 15.63
CA ALA A 245 -14.36 -7.85 16.58
C ALA A 245 -15.26 -9.03 16.99
N GLU A 246 -16.56 -8.79 17.13
CA GLU A 246 -17.56 -9.86 17.33
C GLU A 246 -17.65 -10.75 16.09
N ASP A 247 -17.70 -10.11 14.92
CA ASP A 247 -17.73 -10.77 13.63
C ASP A 247 -16.48 -11.63 13.38
N HIS A 248 -15.27 -11.15 13.72
CA HIS A 248 -14.05 -11.96 13.65
C HIS A 248 -14.11 -13.17 14.59
N ARG A 249 -14.66 -13.03 15.80
CA ARG A 249 -14.80 -14.17 16.72
C ARG A 249 -15.77 -15.21 16.19
N GLN A 250 -16.84 -14.77 15.55
CA GLN A 250 -17.78 -15.66 14.87
C GLN A 250 -17.12 -16.36 13.68
N TRP A 251 -16.28 -15.65 12.92
CA TRP A 251 -15.52 -16.24 11.80
C TRP A 251 -14.63 -17.40 12.19
N VAL A 252 -13.88 -17.23 13.29
CA VAL A 252 -12.96 -18.27 13.76
C VAL A 252 -13.75 -19.52 14.10
N LYS A 253 -14.92 -19.37 14.75
CA LYS A 253 -15.81 -20.50 15.01
C LYS A 253 -16.35 -21.15 13.72
N GLU A 254 -16.82 -20.36 12.76
CA GLU A 254 -17.32 -20.88 11.48
C GLU A 254 -16.23 -21.63 10.70
N LEU A 255 -14.98 -21.14 10.74
CA LEU A 255 -13.82 -21.81 10.15
C LEU A 255 -13.50 -23.12 10.88
N GLU A 256 -13.49 -23.11 12.20
CA GLU A 256 -13.27 -24.31 13.02
C GLU A 256 -14.34 -25.38 12.71
N GLU A 257 -15.62 -24.98 12.70
CA GLU A 257 -16.74 -25.88 12.38
C GLU A 257 -16.63 -26.44 10.95
N MET A 258 -16.27 -25.61 9.98
CA MET A 258 -16.10 -26.03 8.58
C MET A 258 -14.94 -27.02 8.42
N PHE A 259 -13.77 -26.74 8.98
CA PHE A 259 -12.63 -27.65 8.87
C PHE A 259 -12.84 -28.95 9.66
N ASP A 260 -13.60 -28.91 10.76
CA ASP A 260 -14.03 -30.09 11.49
C ASP A 260 -15.03 -30.94 10.68
N GLU A 261 -15.91 -30.31 9.91
CA GLU A 261 -16.83 -31.00 8.99
C GLU A 261 -16.08 -31.63 7.80
N ASP A 262 -15.16 -30.89 7.17
CA ASP A 262 -14.33 -31.40 6.07
C ASP A 262 -13.46 -32.57 6.53
N GLN A 263 -12.87 -32.53 7.74
CA GLN A 263 -12.16 -33.68 8.32
C GLN A 263 -13.07 -34.90 8.47
N LYS A 264 -14.29 -34.74 8.98
CA LYS A 264 -15.25 -35.84 9.12
C LYS A 264 -15.68 -36.42 7.79
N VAL A 265 -15.80 -35.60 6.74
CA VAL A 265 -16.10 -36.05 5.38
C VAL A 265 -14.94 -36.87 4.82
N VAL A 266 -13.70 -36.40 4.96
CA VAL A 266 -12.50 -37.12 4.53
C VAL A 266 -12.35 -38.45 5.27
N GLU A 267 -12.55 -38.47 6.60
CA GLU A 267 -12.55 -39.71 7.39
C GLU A 267 -13.67 -40.67 6.97
N ALA A 268 -14.88 -40.16 6.71
CA ALA A 268 -16.01 -40.97 6.26
C ALA A 268 -15.82 -41.55 4.84
N GLU A 269 -15.07 -40.88 3.97
CA GLU A 269 -14.70 -41.41 2.64
C GLU A 269 -13.58 -42.45 2.71
N GLN A 270 -12.62 -42.31 3.64
CA GLN A 270 -11.58 -43.32 3.88
C GLN A 270 -12.12 -44.61 4.51
N VAL A 271 -13.25 -44.54 5.24
CA VAL A 271 -13.90 -45.70 5.88
C VAL A 271 -14.84 -46.47 4.94
N ARG A 272 -15.19 -45.94 3.76
CA ARG A 272 -15.97 -46.71 2.77
C ARG A 272 -15.11 -47.84 2.22
N PRO A 273 -15.54 -49.12 2.35
CA PRO A 273 -14.79 -50.23 1.77
C PRO A 273 -14.72 -50.03 0.26
N ARG A 274 -13.52 -50.14 -0.33
CA ARG A 274 -13.38 -50.26 -1.79
C ARG A 274 -14.20 -51.48 -2.20
N SER A 275 -15.30 -51.24 -2.89
CA SER A 275 -16.05 -52.30 -3.56
C SER A 275 -15.16 -52.87 -4.65
N ASP A 276 -14.75 -54.12 -4.47
CA ASP A 276 -14.13 -54.97 -5.49
C ASP A 276 -15.03 -55.16 -6.73
#